data_AF-L7E3N6-F1
#
_entry.id   AF-L7E3N6-F1
#
_cell.length_a   1.000
_cell.length_b   1.000
_cell.length_c   1.000
_cell.angle_alpha   90.00
_cell.angle_beta   90.00
_cell.angle_gamma   90.00
#
_symmetry.space_group_name_H-M   'P 1'
#
loop_
_entity.id
_entity.type
_entity.pdbx_description
1 polymer ?
#
loop_
_entity_poly.entity_id
_entity_poly.type
_entity_poly.pdbx_seq_one_letter_code
_entity_poly.pdbx_strand_id
1 'polypeptide(L)' 'MKIVEPEEVERAVNLINNRPRKCLDYRTPNEVFYKGRLDRDAIQT' A
#
# COMPACT_ATOMS: atom_id res chain seq x y z
N MET A 1 12.90 -1.97 24.15
CA MET A 1 12.27 -1.80 22.81
C MET A 1 11.89 -3.19 22.30
N LYS A 2 10.70 -3.34 21.70
CA LYS A 2 10.37 -4.56 20.97
C LYS A 2 10.77 -4.35 19.50
N ILE A 3 11.57 -5.25 18.98
CA ILE A 3 11.91 -5.31 17.56
C ILE A 3 10.73 -6.01 16.87
N VAL A 4 10.27 -5.46 15.76
CA VAL A 4 9.21 -6.03 14.93
C VAL A 4 9.89 -6.62 13.71
N GLU A 5 9.53 -7.85 13.36
CA GLU A 5 10.12 -8.52 12.20
C GLU A 5 9.67 -7.86 10.90
N PRO A 6 10.52 -7.79 9.86
CA PRO A 6 10.19 -7.16 8.59
C PRO A 6 8.88 -7.67 7.96
N GLU A 7 8.59 -8.97 8.09
CA GLU A 7 7.39 -9.61 7.54
C GLU A 7 6.12 -9.10 8.21
N GLU A 8 6.19 -8.76 9.50
CA GLU A 8 5.05 -8.19 10.22
C GLU A 8 4.75 -6.77 9.77
N VAL A 9 5.81 -5.99 9.49
CA VAL A 9 5.69 -4.65 8.90
C VAL A 9 5.08 -4.75 7.51
N GLU A 10 5.57 -5.64 6.67
CA GLU A 10 5.04 -5.84 5.31
C GLU A 10 3.57 -6.25 5.33
N ARG A 11 3.20 -7.21 6.21
CA ARG A 11 1.81 -7.62 6.41
C ARG A 11 0.94 -6.44 6.82
N ALA A 12 1.39 -5.61 7.77
CA ALA A 12 0.64 -4.44 8.21
C ALA A 12 0.44 -3.43 7.07
N VAL A 13 1.49 -3.15 6.29
CA VAL A 13 1.43 -2.26 5.12
C VAL A 13 0.42 -2.77 4.09
N ASN A 14 0.48 -4.07 3.76
CA ASN A 14 -0.43 -4.70 2.81
C ASN A 14 -1.90 -4.60 3.26
N LEU A 15 -2.18 -4.87 4.54
CA LEU A 15 -3.52 -4.74 5.10
C LEU A 15 -4.01 -3.29 5.10
N ILE A 16 -3.17 -2.34 5.52
CA ILE A 16 -3.54 -0.93 5.62
C ILE A 16 -3.87 -0.34 4.24
N ASN A 17 -3.06 -0.68 3.23
CA ASN A 17 -3.17 -0.11 1.89
C ASN A 17 -4.25 -0.76 1.02
N ASN A 18 -4.63 -2.00 1.29
CA ASN A 18 -5.72 -2.69 0.58
C ASN A 18 -7.05 -2.68 1.33
N ARG A 19 -7.18 -1.86 2.40
CA ARG A 19 -8.42 -1.74 3.17
C ARG A 19 -9.31 -0.62 2.62
N PRO A 20 -10.57 -0.91 2.23
CA PRO A 20 -11.59 0.09 1.89
C PRO A 20 -11.75 1.19 2.94
N ARG A 21 -11.78 2.46 2.51
CA ARG A 21 -12.01 3.61 3.39
C ARG A 21 -13.26 4.37 2.97
N LYS A 22 -14.16 4.62 3.92
CA LYS A 22 -15.40 5.38 3.67
C LYS A 22 -15.15 6.77 3.10
N CYS A 23 -14.06 7.43 3.52
CA CYS A 23 -13.65 8.73 2.99
C CYS A 23 -13.06 8.70 1.57
N LEU A 24 -12.83 7.51 1.00
CA LEU A 24 -12.37 7.29 -0.37
C LEU A 24 -13.47 6.64 -1.22
N ASP A 25 -14.75 6.88 -0.88
CA ASP A 25 -15.90 6.21 -1.52
C ASP A 25 -15.77 4.68 -1.49
N TYR A 26 -15.27 4.15 -0.37
CA TYR A 26 -14.97 2.73 -0.16
C TYR A 26 -13.88 2.14 -1.07
N ARG A 27 -13.12 2.96 -1.80
CA ARG A 27 -11.89 2.53 -2.45
C ARG A 27 -10.77 2.33 -1.43
N THR A 28 -9.77 1.56 -1.82
CA THR A 28 -8.55 1.31 -1.05
C THR A 28 -7.52 2.42 -1.30
N PRO A 29 -6.64 2.72 -0.33
CA PRO A 29 -5.50 3.61 -0.56
C PRO A 29 -4.66 3.22 -1.77
N ASN A 30 -4.46 1.91 -2.00
CA ASN A 30 -3.73 1.39 -3.16
C ASN A 30 -4.37 1.85 -4.49
N GLU A 31 -5.69 1.74 -4.63
CA GLU A 31 -6.42 2.14 -5.83
C GLU A 31 -6.42 3.65 -6.10
N VAL A 32 -6.26 4.47 -5.07
CA VAL A 32 -6.33 5.94 -5.17
C VAL A 32 -4.93 6.53 -5.38
N PHE A 33 -3.92 6.02 -4.66
CA PHE A 33 -2.59 6.65 -4.61
C PHE A 33 -1.50 5.90 -5.40
N TYR A 34 -1.68 4.60 -5.70
CA TYR A 34 -0.62 3.75 -6.26
C TYR A 34 -0.90 3.27 -7.69
N LYS A 35 -2.15 3.38 -8.18
CA LYS A 35 -2.53 2.99 -9.55
C LYS A 35 -1.82 3.75 -10.70
N GLY A 36 -1.03 4.79 -10.39
CA GLY A 36 -0.22 5.54 -11.37
C GLY A 36 1.30 5.37 -11.24
N ARG A 37 1.78 4.36 -10.51
CA ARG A 37 3.23 4.05 -10.40
C ARG A 37 3.75 3.06 -11.44
N LEU A 38 2.89 2.21 -11.98
CA LEU A 38 3.26 1.32 -13.10
C LEU A 38 3.77 2.10 -14.32
N ASP A 39 3.37 3.36 -14.47
CA ASP A 39 3.79 4.20 -15.60
C ASP A 39 5.13 4.94 -15.37
N ARG A 40 5.62 5.01 -14.12
CA ARG A 40 6.84 5.78 -13.77
C ARG A 40 8.02 4.94 -13.34
N ASP A 41 7.78 3.77 -12.75
CA ASP A 41 8.85 2.90 -12.25
C ASP A 41 9.20 1.75 -13.23
N ALA A 42 8.50 1.65 -14.37
CA ALA A 42 8.82 0.68 -15.44
C ALA A 42 10.03 1.08 -16.30
N ILE A 43 10.68 2.21 -16.01
CA ILE A 43 11.93 2.65 -16.67
C ILE A 43 13.05 2.69 -15.63
N GLN A 44 13.45 1.53 -15.12
CA GLN A 44 14.84 1.32 -14.67
C GLN A 44 15.17 -0.17 -14.64
N THR A 45 15.62 -0.69 -15.80
CA THR A 45 16.42 -1.92 -15.93
C THR A 45 17.89 -1.53 -15.99
#